data_AF-A0A238VIQ4-F1
#
_entry.id   AF-A0A238VIQ4-F1
#
_cell.length_a   1.000
_cell.length_b   1.000
_cell.length_c   1.000
_cell.angle_alpha   90.00
_cell.angle_beta   90.00
_cell.angle_gamma   90.00
#
_symmetry.space_group_name_H-M   'P 1'
#
loop_
_entity.id
_entity.type
_entity.pdbx_description
1 polymer ?
#
loop_
_entity_poly.entity_id
_entity_poly.type
_entity_poly.pdbx_seq_one_letter_code
_entity_poly.pdbx_strand_id
1 'polypeptide(L)'
;MKRKVQHLFSALTLAGFIFIAFGSGDDEKTSSKFDSATISNTGNSKPDVEILKQSAKYEPTLSSYTIHCRLKNNTTELISYLDLKATFYDKNGNIVGTGIGNAANFAAGAEKTVDVMGLDIQNCDKYEVEIGTILN
;
A
#
# COMPACT_ATOMS: atom_id res chain seq x y z
N MET A 1 -9.09 47.47 -0.32
CA MET A 1 -8.78 47.05 1.07
C MET A 1 -8.24 45.63 1.04
N LYS A 2 -7.00 45.43 1.53
CA LYS A 2 -6.23 44.17 1.42
C LYS A 2 -6.63 43.20 2.55
N ARG A 3 -7.01 41.96 2.22
CA ARG A 3 -7.22 40.89 3.19
C ARG A 3 -5.86 40.30 3.58
N LYS A 4 -5.50 40.37 4.87
CA LYS A 4 -4.28 39.76 5.41
C LYS A 4 -4.51 38.26 5.54
N VAL A 5 -3.73 37.46 4.80
CA VAL A 5 -3.60 36.01 4.98
C VAL A 5 -2.52 35.80 6.04
N GLN A 6 -2.86 35.20 7.17
CA GLN A 6 -1.87 34.76 8.16
C GLN A 6 -1.51 33.31 7.83
N HIS A 7 -0.31 33.13 7.29
CA HIS A 7 0.33 31.83 7.13
C HIS A 7 0.74 31.32 8.52
N LEU A 8 0.16 30.19 8.95
CA LEU A 8 0.68 29.44 10.09
C LEU A 8 1.79 28.53 9.57
N PHE A 9 3.04 28.96 9.74
CA PHE A 9 4.22 28.12 9.58
C PHE A 9 4.30 27.18 10.79
N SER A 10 4.12 25.88 10.59
CA SER A 10 4.52 24.88 11.58
C SER A 10 5.82 24.24 11.11
N ALA A 11 6.92 24.69 11.72
CA ALA A 11 8.25 24.13 11.54
C ALA A 11 8.34 22.83 12.35
N LEU A 12 8.45 21.69 11.68
CA LEU A 12 8.88 20.44 12.33
C LEU A 12 10.37 20.27 12.06
N THR A 13 11.17 20.61 13.05
CA THR A 13 12.64 20.48 13.03
C THR A 13 13.03 19.00 13.05
N LEU A 14 13.61 18.52 11.95
CA LEU A 14 14.24 17.20 11.87
C LEU A 14 15.66 17.31 12.45
N ALA A 15 15.85 16.81 13.68
CA ALA A 15 17.16 16.65 14.30
C ALA A 15 17.41 15.15 14.54
N GLY A 16 18.52 14.63 14.02
CA GLY A 16 18.94 13.26 14.31
C GLY A 16 20.04 12.74 13.38
N PHE A 17 21.21 13.39 13.36
CA PHE A 17 22.44 12.75 12.89
C PHE A 17 22.94 11.79 13.98
N ILE A 18 22.93 10.48 13.73
CA ILE A 18 23.56 9.50 14.63
C ILE A 18 24.97 9.19 14.11
N PHE A 19 25.97 9.60 14.89
CA PHE A 19 27.35 9.16 14.77
C PHE A 19 27.49 7.73 15.33
N ILE A 20 27.96 6.77 14.53
CA ILE A 20 28.36 5.45 15.01
C ILE A 20 29.83 5.54 15.44
N ALA A 21 30.07 5.54 16.74
CA ALA A 21 31.40 5.38 17.32
C ALA A 21 31.67 3.89 17.57
N PHE A 22 32.75 3.36 16.98
CA PHE A 22 33.27 2.03 17.30
C PHE A 22 34.11 2.11 18.57
N GLY A 23 33.72 1.35 19.60
CA GLY A 23 34.48 1.18 20.84
C GLY A 23 34.45 -0.29 21.26
N SER A 24 35.64 -0.86 21.48
CA SER A 24 35.90 -2.23 21.93
C SER A 24 36.09 -2.24 23.45
N GLY A 25 35.46 -3.20 24.15
CA GLY A 25 35.63 -3.44 25.59
C GLY A 25 34.55 -4.37 26.15
N ASP A 26 34.98 -5.47 26.76
CA ASP A 26 34.17 -6.61 27.23
C ASP A 26 33.43 -6.42 28.58
N ASP A 27 32.47 -7.31 28.81
CA ASP A 27 31.79 -7.76 30.06
C ASP A 27 30.40 -7.22 30.48
N GLU A 28 29.57 -8.17 30.91
CA GLU A 28 28.10 -8.27 30.90
C GLU A 28 27.31 -7.48 31.99
N LYS A 29 26.11 -6.96 31.65
CA LYS A 29 24.77 -7.54 32.01
C LYS A 29 23.58 -6.59 31.74
N THR A 30 22.61 -7.16 31.00
CA THR A 30 21.14 -7.00 31.10
C THR A 30 20.50 -5.61 30.93
N SER A 31 19.83 -5.38 29.78
CA SER A 31 18.35 -5.27 29.71
C SER A 31 17.84 -4.78 28.34
N SER A 32 16.63 -5.26 28.00
CA SER A 32 15.72 -4.86 26.91
C SER A 32 16.16 -5.11 25.47
N LYS A 33 15.63 -6.23 24.95
CA LYS A 33 15.40 -6.54 23.54
C LYS A 33 14.95 -5.30 22.75
N PHE A 34 15.75 -4.93 21.76
CA PHE A 34 15.34 -4.11 20.64
C PHE A 34 15.48 -4.94 19.36
N ASP A 35 14.68 -6.00 19.27
CA ASP A 35 14.39 -6.66 18.00
C ASP A 35 13.37 -5.79 17.25
N SER A 36 13.88 -4.86 16.45
CA SER A 36 13.20 -4.45 15.22
C SER A 36 14.11 -4.73 14.04
N ALA A 37 14.52 -5.99 13.96
CA ALA A 37 14.75 -6.66 12.70
C ALA A 37 13.44 -7.34 12.28
N THR A 38 12.64 -6.64 11.47
CA THR A 38 11.87 -7.32 10.42
C THR A 38 12.40 -6.80 9.08
N ILE A 39 13.69 -7.04 8.86
CA ILE A 39 14.16 -7.35 7.52
C ILE A 39 13.78 -8.82 7.33
N SER A 40 12.61 -9.04 6.75
CA SER A 40 12.21 -10.35 6.24
C SER A 40 13.12 -10.70 5.06
N ASN A 41 14.28 -11.29 5.37
CA ASN A 41 15.00 -12.10 4.39
C ASN A 41 14.49 -13.54 4.50
N THR A 42 13.43 -13.85 3.75
CA THR A 42 13.03 -15.22 3.44
C THR A 42 13.00 -15.33 1.93
N GLY A 43 13.93 -16.12 1.38
CA GLY A 43 14.40 -15.98 0.00
C GLY A 43 13.33 -16.10 -1.08
N ASN A 44 13.31 -15.14 -2.00
CA ASN A 44 12.75 -15.18 -3.36
C ASN A 44 11.42 -15.94 -3.57
N SER A 45 10.60 -16.12 -2.54
CA SER A 45 9.34 -16.84 -2.62
C SER A 45 8.27 -15.88 -3.11
N LYS A 46 7.57 -16.30 -4.15
CA LYS A 46 6.48 -15.56 -4.77
C LYS A 46 5.40 -15.22 -3.71
N PRO A 47 4.77 -14.02 -3.74
CA PRO A 47 3.67 -13.71 -2.85
C PRO A 47 2.47 -14.65 -3.07
N ASP A 48 1.70 -14.90 -2.01
CA ASP A 48 0.51 -15.78 -2.04
C ASP A 48 -0.47 -15.38 -3.13
N VAL A 49 -0.71 -14.06 -3.29
CA VAL A 49 -1.48 -13.50 -4.39
C VAL A 49 -0.64 -12.48 -5.13
N GLU A 50 -0.64 -12.55 -6.47
CA GLU A 50 0.09 -11.64 -7.34
C GLU A 50 -0.88 -10.89 -8.27
N ILE A 51 -0.69 -9.58 -8.42
CA ILE A 51 -1.34 -8.78 -9.45
C ILE A 51 -0.54 -8.92 -10.75
N LEU A 52 -1.03 -9.73 -11.69
CA LEU A 52 -0.36 -9.99 -12.98
C LEU A 52 -0.47 -8.80 -13.94
N LYS A 53 -1.62 -8.11 -13.92
CA LYS A 53 -1.92 -6.98 -14.79
C LYS A 53 -2.97 -6.10 -14.15
N GLN A 54 -2.87 -4.79 -14.37
CA GLN A 54 -3.89 -3.83 -13.98
C GLN A 54 -4.12 -2.77 -15.05
N SER A 55 -5.36 -2.30 -15.18
CA SER A 55 -5.71 -1.18 -16.05
C SER A 55 -6.92 -0.43 -15.49
N ALA A 56 -6.83 0.90 -15.43
CA ALA A 56 -7.91 1.75 -14.98
C ALA A 56 -8.75 2.29 -16.14
N LYS A 57 -10.06 2.43 -15.90
CA LYS A 57 -11.01 3.14 -16.75
C LYS A 57 -11.69 4.23 -15.93
N TYR A 58 -11.66 5.46 -16.44
CA TYR A 58 -12.38 6.58 -15.85
C TYR A 58 -13.77 6.73 -16.47
N GLU A 59 -14.79 6.95 -15.63
CA GLU A 59 -16.16 7.26 -16.02
C GLU A 59 -16.51 8.70 -15.57
N PRO A 60 -16.55 9.68 -16.50
CA PRO A 60 -16.72 11.08 -16.16
C PRO A 60 -18.07 11.42 -15.53
N THR A 61 -19.16 10.70 -15.85
CA THR A 61 -20.49 11.03 -15.32
C THR A 61 -20.58 10.83 -13.81
N LEU A 62 -19.88 9.82 -13.28
CA LEU A 62 -19.85 9.51 -11.86
C LEU A 62 -18.55 9.95 -11.17
N SER A 63 -17.63 10.56 -11.94
CA SER A 63 -16.26 10.83 -11.50
C SER A 63 -15.63 9.60 -10.84
N SER A 64 -15.79 8.43 -11.45
CA SER A 64 -15.37 7.15 -10.87
C SER A 64 -14.27 6.48 -11.68
N TYR A 65 -13.47 5.67 -10.99
CA TYR A 65 -12.48 4.80 -11.61
C TYR A 65 -12.86 3.34 -11.34
N THR A 66 -12.78 2.51 -12.39
CA THR A 66 -12.76 1.06 -12.27
C THR A 66 -11.38 0.56 -12.67
N ILE A 67 -10.67 -0.11 -11.77
CA ILE A 67 -9.37 -0.72 -12.04
C ILE A 67 -9.56 -2.23 -12.18
N HIS A 68 -9.36 -2.74 -13.38
CA HIS A 68 -9.41 -4.17 -13.68
C HIS A 68 -8.08 -4.81 -13.28
N CYS A 69 -8.08 -5.64 -12.23
CA CYS A 69 -6.90 -6.30 -11.71
C CYS A 69 -6.96 -7.81 -12.02
N ARG A 70 -6.04 -8.31 -12.86
CA ARG A 70 -5.88 -9.75 -13.11
C ARG A 70 -4.94 -10.33 -12.05
N LEU A 71 -5.47 -11.18 -11.20
CA LEU A 71 -4.79 -11.76 -10.05
C LEU A 71 -4.45 -13.22 -10.29
N LYS A 72 -3.41 -13.70 -9.60
CA LYS A 72 -3.03 -15.10 -9.50
C LYS A 72 -3.00 -15.53 -8.04
N ASN A 73 -3.73 -16.58 -7.69
CA ASN A 73 -3.50 -17.32 -6.45
C ASN A 73 -2.31 -18.26 -6.69
N ASN A 74 -1.20 -18.03 -5.99
CA ASN A 74 0.00 -18.85 -6.07
C ASN A 74 0.04 -19.95 -5.00
N THR A 75 -0.94 -19.99 -4.10
CA THR A 75 -1.04 -21.01 -3.06
C THR A 75 -1.67 -22.30 -3.60
N THR A 76 -1.56 -23.36 -2.80
CA THR A 76 -2.22 -24.65 -3.02
C THR A 76 -3.59 -24.73 -2.34
N GLU A 77 -4.06 -23.64 -1.72
CA GLU A 77 -5.29 -23.59 -0.94
C GLU A 77 -6.35 -22.70 -1.61
N LEU A 78 -7.62 -22.97 -1.29
CA LEU A 78 -8.70 -22.05 -1.62
C LEU A 78 -8.57 -20.80 -0.75
N ILE A 79 -8.51 -19.63 -1.36
CA ILE A 79 -8.69 -18.37 -0.66
C ILE A 79 -10.19 -18.09 -0.60
N SER A 80 -10.80 -18.23 0.58
CA SER A 80 -12.23 -18.00 0.78
C SER A 80 -12.60 -16.52 0.57
N TYR A 81 -11.71 -15.60 0.94
CA TYR A 81 -11.89 -14.16 0.73
C TYR A 81 -10.57 -13.43 0.52
N LEU A 82 -10.56 -12.43 -0.36
CA LEU A 82 -9.52 -11.42 -0.40
C LEU A 82 -10.08 -10.05 -0.75
N ASP A 83 -9.44 -9.00 -0.26
CA ASP A 83 -9.71 -7.62 -0.65
C ASP A 83 -8.51 -6.98 -1.37
N LEU A 84 -8.83 -5.95 -2.14
CA LEU A 84 -7.88 -5.06 -2.77
C LEU A 84 -8.26 -3.64 -2.43
N LYS A 85 -7.23 -2.83 -2.20
CA LYS A 85 -7.36 -1.39 -2.00
C LYS A 85 -6.61 -0.66 -3.09
N ALA A 86 -7.27 0.32 -3.70
CA ALA A 86 -6.61 1.32 -4.52
C ALA A 86 -6.46 2.62 -3.77
N THR A 87 -5.32 3.29 -3.96
CA THR A 87 -5.11 4.69 -3.54
C THR A 87 -4.86 5.51 -4.80
N PHE A 88 -5.59 6.62 -4.94
CA PHE A 88 -5.49 7.54 -6.07
C PHE A 88 -4.77 8.82 -5.64
N TYR A 89 -3.89 9.33 -6.49
CA TYR A 89 -3.01 10.45 -6.19
C TYR A 89 -3.11 11.53 -7.27
N ASP A 90 -3.02 12.80 -6.84
CA ASP A 90 -2.82 13.93 -7.76
C ASP A 90 -1.36 14.03 -8.25
N LYS A 91 -1.10 15.00 -9.12
CA LYS A 91 0.24 15.29 -9.68
C LYS A 91 1.29 15.67 -8.63
N ASN A 92 0.85 16.11 -7.45
CA ASN A 92 1.74 16.48 -6.35
C ASN A 92 1.97 15.31 -5.38
N GLY A 93 1.34 14.15 -5.62
CA GLY A 93 1.40 12.99 -4.76
C GLY A 93 0.43 13.04 -3.57
N ASN A 94 -0.53 13.96 -3.53
CA ASN A 94 -1.57 13.97 -2.49
C ASN A 94 -2.61 12.90 -2.80
N ILE A 95 -3.11 12.23 -1.76
CA ILE A 95 -4.22 11.28 -1.90
C ILE A 95 -5.51 12.04 -2.23
N VAL A 96 -6.13 11.70 -3.35
CA VAL A 96 -7.41 12.27 -3.80
C VAL A 96 -8.58 11.30 -3.67
N GLY A 97 -8.30 10.05 -3.26
CA GLY A 97 -9.34 9.11 -2.86
C GLY A 97 -8.84 7.68 -2.83
N THR A 98 -9.78 6.76 -2.60
CA THR A 98 -9.51 5.33 -2.47
C THR A 98 -10.55 4.52 -3.22
N GLY A 99 -10.19 3.30 -3.60
CA GLY A 99 -11.11 2.33 -4.17
C GLY A 99 -11.00 0.97 -3.49
N ILE A 100 -12.06 0.18 -3.58
CA ILE A 100 -12.12 -1.16 -2.99
C ILE A 100 -12.61 -2.15 -4.04
N GLY A 101 -12.02 -3.33 -4.04
CA GLY A 101 -12.48 -4.50 -4.77
C GLY A 101 -12.28 -5.73 -3.90
N ASN A 102 -13.00 -6.81 -4.17
CA ASN A 102 -12.83 -8.05 -3.44
C ASN A 102 -13.15 -9.26 -4.31
N ALA A 103 -12.62 -10.41 -3.91
CA ALA A 103 -12.99 -11.69 -4.46
C ALA A 103 -13.28 -12.68 -3.34
N ALA A 104 -14.18 -13.61 -3.61
CA ALA A 104 -14.40 -14.78 -2.78
C ALA A 104 -14.16 -16.04 -3.60
N ASN A 105 -13.95 -17.17 -2.92
CA ASN A 105 -13.77 -18.49 -3.53
C ASN A 105 -12.70 -18.46 -4.65
N PHE A 106 -11.50 -17.99 -4.33
CA PHE A 106 -10.39 -17.91 -5.28
C PHE A 106 -9.54 -19.18 -5.20
N ALA A 107 -9.86 -20.12 -6.09
CA ALA A 107 -9.27 -21.46 -6.10
C ALA A 107 -7.72 -21.43 -6.19
N ALA A 108 -7.10 -22.44 -5.58
CA ALA A 108 -5.67 -22.70 -5.63
C ALA A 108 -5.14 -22.67 -7.07
N GLY A 109 -4.04 -21.96 -7.30
CA GLY A 109 -3.42 -21.86 -8.62
C GLY A 109 -4.27 -21.14 -9.68
N ALA A 110 -5.46 -20.62 -9.37
CA ALA A 110 -6.34 -19.99 -10.35
C ALA A 110 -5.94 -18.54 -10.64
N GLU A 111 -6.45 -18.02 -11.75
CA GLU A 111 -6.42 -16.60 -12.05
C GLU A 111 -7.84 -16.03 -12.08
N LYS A 112 -8.00 -14.80 -11.60
CA LYS A 112 -9.30 -14.13 -11.54
C LYS A 112 -9.12 -12.64 -11.79
N THR A 113 -10.05 -12.03 -12.50
CA THR A 113 -10.12 -10.57 -12.61
C THR A 113 -11.01 -10.02 -11.50
N VAL A 114 -10.52 -9.01 -10.79
CA VAL A 114 -11.27 -8.27 -9.77
C VAL A 114 -11.28 -6.80 -10.15
N ASP A 115 -12.45 -6.19 -10.04
CA ASP A 115 -12.62 -4.75 -10.26
C ASP A 115 -12.49 -4.01 -8.93
N VAL A 116 -11.58 -3.05 -8.88
CA VAL A 116 -11.42 -2.12 -7.76
C VAL A 116 -12.08 -0.81 -8.16
N MET A 117 -13.11 -0.40 -7.42
CA MET A 117 -13.90 0.79 -7.74
C MET A 117 -13.61 1.93 -6.77
N GLY A 118 -13.21 3.07 -7.32
CA GLY A 118 -13.14 4.35 -6.61
C GLY A 118 -14.24 5.29 -7.09
N LEU A 119 -14.90 5.98 -6.17
CA LEU A 119 -15.99 6.92 -6.45
C LEU A 119 -15.58 8.34 -6.08
N ASP A 120 -16.09 9.33 -6.81
CA ASP A 120 -15.82 10.76 -6.60
C ASP A 120 -14.31 11.09 -6.58
N ILE A 121 -13.57 10.50 -7.51
CA ILE A 121 -12.12 10.67 -7.65
C ILE A 121 -11.85 11.76 -8.69
N GLN A 122 -11.49 12.95 -8.20
CA GLN A 122 -11.17 14.12 -9.01
C GLN A 122 -9.64 14.29 -9.12
N ASN A 123 -9.16 14.88 -10.22
CA ASN A 123 -7.75 15.28 -10.39
C ASN A 123 -6.71 14.16 -10.20
N CYS A 124 -7.09 12.91 -10.44
CA CYS A 124 -6.17 11.78 -10.37
C CYS A 124 -5.15 11.81 -11.53
N ASP A 125 -3.89 11.58 -11.19
CA ASP A 125 -2.76 11.43 -12.12
C ASP A 125 -2.19 10.00 -12.06
N LYS A 126 -2.14 9.43 -10.85
CA LYS A 126 -1.59 8.09 -10.58
C LYS A 126 -2.49 7.32 -9.62
N TYR A 127 -2.48 6.00 -9.72
CA TYR A 127 -3.05 5.11 -8.72
C TYR A 127 -2.07 4.00 -8.34
N GLU A 128 -2.25 3.43 -7.15
CA GLU A 128 -1.56 2.24 -6.67
C GLU A 128 -2.62 1.25 -6.17
N VAL A 129 -2.39 -0.06 -6.38
CA VAL A 129 -3.28 -1.13 -5.92
C VAL A 129 -2.49 -2.09 -5.05
N GLU A 130 -3.06 -2.44 -3.91
CA GLU A 130 -2.50 -3.35 -2.93
C GLU A 130 -3.47 -4.50 -2.67
N ILE A 131 -2.92 -5.70 -2.47
CA ILE A 131 -3.66 -6.82 -1.88
C ILE A 131 -3.73 -6.56 -0.37
N GLY A 132 -4.93 -6.56 0.20
CA GLY A 132 -5.11 -6.39 1.64
C GLY A 132 -5.32 -7.73 2.33
N THR A 133 -6.49 -7.91 2.93
CA THR A 133 -6.82 -9.10 3.72
C THR A 133 -6.90 -10.32 2.81
N ILE A 134 -6.34 -11.44 3.26
CA ILE A 134 -6.50 -12.77 2.66
C ILE A 134 -7.01 -13.71 3.76
N LEU A 135 -8.10 -14.42 3.48
CA LEU A 135 -8.66 -15.47 4.33
C LEU A 135 -8.70 -16.77 3.52
N ASN A 136 -8.18 -17.86 4.09
CA ASN A 136 -8.23 -19.20 3.52
C ASN A 136 -9.42 -19.96 4.09
#